data_AF-A0A9W4XU09-F1
#
_entry.id   AF-A0A9W4XU09-F1
#
_cell.length_a   1.000
_cell.length_b   1.000
_cell.length_c   1.000
_cell.angle_alpha   90.00
_cell.angle_beta   90.00
_cell.angle_gamma   90.00
#
_symmetry.space_group_name_H-M   'P 1'
#
loop_
_entity.id
_entity.type
_entity.pdbx_description
1 polymer ?
#
loop_
_entity_poly.entity_id
_entity_poly.type
_entity_poly.pdbx_seq_one_letter_code
_entity_poly.pdbx_strand_id
1 'polypeptide(L)' 'MPGTAWKCYRCNLSFRSEETARMHRQISSHSVTKVRAIEA' A
#
# COMPACT_ATOMS: atom_id res chain seq x y z
N MET A 1 14.25 10.04 4.19
CA MET A 1 13.24 9.73 5.24
C MET A 1 12.58 8.43 4.85
N PRO A 2 12.57 7.36 5.67
CA PRO A 2 12.11 6.05 5.22
C PRO A 2 10.64 6.11 4.80
N GLY A 3 10.40 6.09 3.49
CA GLY A 3 9.06 6.16 2.92
C GLY A 3 8.27 4.93 3.33
N THR A 4 7.11 5.12 3.95
CA THR A 4 6.24 3.98 4.19
C THR A 4 5.38 3.75 2.96
N ALA A 5 5.43 2.56 2.38
CA ALA A 5 4.59 2.16 1.25
C ALA A 5 3.49 1.20 1.73
N TRP A 6 2.47 1.01 0.91
CA TRP A 6 1.37 0.09 1.15
C TRP A 6 1.28 -0.85 -0.03
N LYS A 7 1.30 -2.16 0.21
CA LYS A 7 1.29 -3.15 -0.85
C LYS A 7 0.03 -4.00 -0.76
N CYS A 8 -0.67 -4.13 -1.88
CA CYS A 8 -1.72 -5.12 -2.06
C CYS A 8 -1.13 -6.31 -2.81
N TYR A 9 -1.03 -7.47 -2.15
CA TYR A 9 -0.52 -8.69 -2.77
C TYR A 9 -1.49 -9.31 -3.78
N ARG A 10 -2.80 -9.06 -3.64
CA ARG A 10 -3.82 -9.56 -4.60
C ARG A 10 -3.74 -8.87 -5.95
N CYS A 11 -3.56 -7.56 -5.96
CA CYS A 11 -3.44 -6.77 -7.19
C CYS A 11 -1.98 -6.57 -7.62
N ASN A 12 -1.02 -7.02 -6.80
CA ASN A 12 0.39 -6.69 -6.93
C ASN A 12 0.66 -5.18 -7.06
N LEU A 13 -0.20 -4.35 -6.44
CA LEU A 13 -0.12 -2.88 -6.48
C LEU A 13 0.62 -2.34 -5.27
N SER A 14 1.39 -1.29 -5.50
CA SER A 14 2.16 -0.58 -4.47
C SER A 14 1.70 0.88 -4.43
N PHE A 15 1.26 1.33 -3.26
CA PHE A 15 0.79 2.68 -3.01
C PHE A 15 1.79 3.39 -2.11
N ARG A 16 2.13 4.64 -2.43
CA ARG A 16 3.00 5.46 -1.59
C ARG A 16 2.24 6.23 -0.50
N SER A 17 0.91 6.33 -0.65
CA SER A 17 0.04 7.09 0.25
C SER A 17 -0.99 6.19 0.92
N GLU A 18 -1.23 6.43 2.20
CA GLU A 18 -2.25 5.72 2.99
C GLU A 18 -3.66 5.95 2.45
N GLU A 19 -3.95 7.15 1.94
CA GLU A 19 -5.26 7.49 1.37
C GLU A 19 -5.58 6.62 0.16
N THR A 20 -4.62 6.42 -0.74
CA THR A 20 -4.77 5.57 -1.93
C THR A 20 -4.93 4.10 -1.53
N ALA A 21 -4.17 3.64 -0.52
CA ALA A 21 -4.31 2.29 0.02
C ALA A 21 -5.69 2.06 0.67
N ARG A 22 -6.19 3.04 1.41
CA ARG A 22 -7.52 3.01 2.05
C ARG A 22 -8.64 3.07 1.02
N MET A 23 -8.50 3.88 -0.04
CA MET A 23 -9.43 3.86 -1.16
C MET A 23 -9.43 2.49 -1.82
N HIS A 24 -8.27 1.95 -2.17
CA HIS A 24 -8.14 0.60 -2.75
C HIS A 24 -8.80 -0.49 -1.89
N ARG A 25 -8.62 -0.41 -0.57
CA ARG A 25 -9.30 -1.31 0.38
C ARG A 25 -10.83 -1.20 0.30
N GLN A 26 -11.37 0.01 0.18
CA GLN A 26 -12.82 0.24 0.12
C GLN A 26 -13.42 -0.18 -1.23
N ILE A 27 -12.78 0.19 -2.35
CA ILE A 27 -13.32 -0.11 -3.69
C ILE A 27 -13.16 -1.58 -4.08
N SER A 28 -12.05 -2.20 -3.70
CA SER A 28 -11.72 -3.57 -4.13
C SER A 28 -11.93 -4.59 -3.03
N SER A 29 -12.30 -4.18 -1.80
CA SER A 29 -12.37 -5.08 -0.63
C SER A 29 -11.07 -5.88 -0.41
N HIS A 30 -9.94 -5.32 -0.84
CA HIS A 30 -8.63 -5.97 -0.75
C HIS A 30 -7.85 -5.49 0.47
N SER A 31 -7.23 -6.44 1.17
CA SER A 31 -6.33 -6.13 2.27
C SER A 31 -5.03 -5.53 1.73
N VAL A 32 -4.67 -4.36 2.27
CA VAL A 32 -3.44 -3.65 1.91
C VAL A 32 -2.54 -3.61 3.14
N THR A 33 -1.28 -4.01 2.97
CA THR A 33 -0.32 -4.13 4.07
C THR A 33 0.68 -2.97 4.02
N LYS A 34 0.89 -2.32 5.17
CA LYS A 34 1.91 -1.28 5.32
C LYS A 34 3.30 -1.93 5.30
N VAL A 35 4.13 -1.57 4.32
CA VAL A 35 5.50 -2.06 4.14
C VAL A 35 6.47 -0.89 4.28
N ARG A 36 7.57 -1.07 5.02
CA ARG A 36 8.64 -0.07 5.06
C ARG A 36 9.37 -0.11 3.73
N ALA A 37 9.41 0.99 2.98
CA ALA A 37 10.35 1.09 1.87
C ALA A 37 11.75 1.21 2.49
N ILE A 38 12.50 0.11 2.39
CA ILE A 38 13.93 0.11 2.62
C ILE A 38 14.52 0.77 1.38
N GLU A 39 14.89 2.05 1.48
CA GLU A 39 15.82 2.64 0.52
C GLU A 39 17.20 2.08 0.88
N ALA A 40 17.81 1.38 -0.08
CA ALA A 40 19.13 0.76 0.03
C ALA A 40 20.24 1.81 0.06
#